data_AF-A0A536XTM5-F1
#
_entry.id   AF-A0A536XTM5-F1
#
_cell.length_a   1.000
_cell.length_b   1.000
_cell.length_c   1.000
_cell.angle_alpha   90.00
_cell.angle_beta   90.00
_cell.angle_gamma   90.00
#
_symmetry.space_group_name_H-M   'P 1'
#
loop_
_entity.id
_entity.type
_entity.pdbx_description
1 polymer ?
#
loop_
_entity_poly.entity_id
_entity_poly.type
_entity_poly.pdbx_seq_one_letter_code
_entity_poly.pdbx_strand_id
1 'polypeptide(L)'
;MIQAVKSPAARRLRVAISVQDPALAAELRVLLQQAGHEVVDAAEPADVTMQDASAGFAAASEPDALLTPREMEVLGAIGEGHTNKAIARKLGISLHTVKFHVESLFRKLGARTRTEALAKAAERRVEL
;
A
#
# COMPACT_ATOMS: atom_id res chain seq x y z
N MET A 1 -18.48 18.69 -36.91
CA MET A 1 -17.81 19.62 -35.98
C MET A 1 -17.35 18.79 -34.78
N ILE A 2 -16.13 18.22 -34.84
CA ILE A 2 -15.58 17.39 -33.75
C ILE A 2 -14.52 18.25 -33.06
N GLN A 3 -14.80 18.68 -31.82
CA GLN A 3 -13.84 19.45 -31.04
C GLN A 3 -12.65 18.56 -30.67
N ALA A 4 -11.47 18.95 -31.14
CA ALA A 4 -10.21 18.41 -30.69
C ALA A 4 -10.00 18.82 -29.22
N VAL A 5 -10.01 17.84 -28.33
CA VAL A 5 -9.49 17.99 -26.96
C VAL A 5 -8.01 18.34 -27.11
N LYS A 6 -7.65 19.60 -26.85
CA LYS A 6 -6.25 20.04 -26.73
C LYS A 6 -5.55 19.16 -25.70
N SER A 7 -4.59 18.36 -26.14
CA SER A 7 -3.66 17.65 -25.25
C SER A 7 -3.02 18.66 -24.30
N PRO A 8 -3.08 18.46 -22.96
CA PRO A 8 -2.36 19.33 -22.04
C PRO A 8 -0.86 19.15 -22.29
N ALA A 9 -0.10 20.25 -22.34
CA ALA A 9 1.35 20.21 -22.48
C ALA A 9 1.93 19.23 -21.44
N ALA A 10 2.74 18.27 -21.89
CA ALA A 10 3.32 17.25 -21.01
C ALA A 10 4.15 17.93 -19.92
N ARG A 11 3.59 18.06 -18.71
CA ARG A 11 4.31 18.61 -17.55
C ARG A 11 5.39 17.61 -17.18
N ARG A 12 6.66 18.05 -17.25
CA ARG A 12 7.78 17.28 -16.70
C ARG A 12 7.60 17.21 -15.18
N LEU A 13 7.54 15.98 -14.65
CA LEU A 13 7.33 15.70 -13.23
C LEU A 13 8.61 15.10 -12.67
N ARG A 14 8.93 15.45 -11.42
CA ARG A 14 9.97 14.78 -10.64
C ARG A 14 9.31 13.62 -9.88
N VAL A 15 9.75 12.39 -10.16
CA VAL A 15 9.13 11.17 -9.64
C VAL A 15 10.16 10.40 -8.81
N ALA A 16 9.87 10.22 -7.52
CA ALA A 16 10.67 9.34 -6.65
C ALA A 16 10.12 7.91 -6.74
N ILE A 17 10.99 6.92 -6.93
CA ILE A 17 10.60 5.50 -6.99
C ILE A 17 11.13 4.77 -5.75
N SER A 18 10.23 4.14 -5.01
CA SER A 18 10.54 3.33 -3.83
C SER A 18 9.84 1.97 -3.98
N VAL A 19 10.45 1.12 -4.80
CA VAL A 19 9.95 -0.21 -5.18
C VAL A 19 11.00 -1.25 -4.76
N GLN A 20 10.57 -2.32 -4.09
CA GLN A 20 11.43 -3.39 -3.57
C GLN A 20 12.04 -4.26 -4.66
N ASP A 21 11.30 -4.49 -5.75
CA ASP A 21 11.78 -5.27 -6.88
C ASP A 21 12.70 -4.40 -7.77
N PRO A 22 14.01 -4.68 -7.84
CA PRO A 22 14.95 -3.88 -8.61
C PRO A 22 14.71 -3.96 -10.12
N ALA A 23 14.15 -5.07 -10.64
CA ALA A 23 13.85 -5.21 -12.06
C ALA A 23 12.67 -4.31 -12.45
N LEU A 24 11.61 -4.33 -11.65
CA LEU A 24 10.45 -3.45 -11.84
C LEU A 24 10.84 -1.97 -11.64
N ALA A 25 11.68 -1.66 -10.64
CA ALA A 25 12.18 -0.31 -10.41
C ALA A 25 12.99 0.23 -11.61
N ALA A 26 13.79 -0.63 -12.24
CA ALA A 26 14.54 -0.28 -13.45
C ALA A 26 13.61 -0.06 -14.65
N GLU A 27 12.61 -0.92 -14.84
CA GLU A 27 11.62 -0.80 -15.92
C GLU A 27 10.82 0.50 -15.80
N LEU A 28 10.30 0.80 -14.60
CA LEU A 28 9.59 2.05 -14.32
C LEU A 28 10.48 3.28 -14.56
N ARG A 29 11.76 3.21 -14.19
CA ARG A 29 12.73 4.29 -14.47
C ARG A 29 12.79 4.60 -15.96
N VAL A 30 12.94 3.57 -16.79
CA VAL A 30 13.03 3.71 -18.25
C VAL A 30 11.73 4.31 -18.80
N LEU A 31 10.57 3.78 -18.41
CA LEU A 31 9.28 4.25 -18.89
C LEU A 31 9.01 5.71 -18.53
N LEU A 32 9.32 6.12 -17.29
CA LEU A 32 9.12 7.50 -16.83
C LEU A 32 10.03 8.48 -17.56
N GLN A 33 11.29 8.10 -17.79
CA GLN A 33 12.23 8.90 -18.58
C GLN A 33 11.75 9.05 -20.04
N GLN A 34 11.25 7.97 -20.65
CA GLN A 34 10.69 8.00 -22.00
C GLN A 34 9.43 8.87 -22.10
N ALA A 35 8.62 8.93 -21.04
CA ALA A 35 7.48 9.83 -20.93
C ALA A 35 7.87 11.30 -20.65
N GLY A 36 9.17 11.60 -20.50
CA GLY A 36 9.68 12.95 -20.26
C GLY A 36 9.65 13.38 -18.79
N HIS A 37 9.47 12.46 -17.85
CA HIS A 37 9.57 12.71 -16.42
C HIS A 37 11.01 12.49 -15.93
N GLU A 38 11.38 13.20 -14.87
CA GLU A 38 12.67 13.05 -14.19
C GLU A 38 12.50 12.07 -13.03
N VAL A 39 13.34 11.04 -12.97
CA VAL A 39 13.35 10.11 -11.84
C VAL A 39 14.43 10.55 -10.86
N VAL A 40 14.01 10.86 -9.65
CA VAL A 40 14.87 11.34 -8.55
C VAL A 40 15.00 10.26 -7.47
N ASP A 41 16.02 10.37 -6.63
CA ASP A 41 16.16 9.48 -5.49
C ASP A 41 15.10 9.78 -4.42
N ALA A 42 14.75 8.77 -3.61
CA ALA A 42 13.71 8.90 -2.58
C ALA A 42 14.03 9.94 -1.49
N ALA A 43 15.28 10.38 -1.37
CA ALA A 43 15.73 11.43 -0.45
C ALA A 43 15.57 12.85 -1.01
N GLU A 44 15.24 13.00 -2.29
CA GLU A 44 15.12 14.29 -2.96
C GLU A 44 13.65 14.74 -3.06
N PRO A 45 13.37 16.06 -3.10
CA PRO A 45 12.01 16.56 -3.25
C PRO A 45 11.42 16.18 -4.62
N ALA A 46 10.28 15.48 -4.63
CA ALA A 46 9.58 15.00 -5.82
C ALA A 46 8.16 15.60 -5.93
N ASP A 47 7.64 15.76 -7.15
CA ASP A 47 6.22 16.09 -7.40
C ASP A 47 5.31 14.91 -7.06
N VAL A 48 5.79 13.69 -7.28
CA VAL A 48 5.05 12.44 -7.10
C VAL A 48 6.00 11.36 -6.56
N THR A 49 5.52 10.54 -5.62
CA THR A 49 6.25 9.35 -5.16
C THR A 49 5.50 8.09 -5.60
N MET A 50 6.19 7.23 -6.34
CA MET A 50 5.73 5.90 -6.70
C MET A 50 6.34 4.91 -5.71
N GLN A 51 5.50 4.40 -4.81
CA GLN A 51 5.84 3.30 -3.94
C GLN A 51 5.19 2.03 -4.49
N ASP A 52 5.87 0.89 -4.31
CA ASP A 52 5.14 -0.36 -4.46
C ASP A 52 4.03 -0.45 -3.40
N ALA A 53 3.02 -1.28 -3.67
CA ALA A 53 1.91 -1.49 -2.74
C ALA A 53 2.34 -2.18 -1.43
N SER A 54 3.62 -2.45 -1.20
CA SER A 54 4.19 -2.89 0.08
C SER A 54 4.90 -1.76 0.83
N ALA A 55 5.44 -0.74 0.14
CA ALA A 55 6.25 0.32 0.70
C ALA A 55 5.42 1.46 1.32
N GLY A 56 4.19 1.68 0.83
CA GLY A 56 3.22 2.57 1.47
C GLY A 56 2.71 2.09 2.86
N PHE A 57 3.10 0.88 3.28
CA PHE A 57 2.65 0.24 4.54
C PHE A 57 3.71 0.25 5.65
N ALA A 58 4.91 0.77 5.40
CA ALA A 58 5.97 0.86 6.41
C ALA A 58 5.83 2.05 7.37
N ALA A 59 4.98 3.04 7.05
CA ALA A 59 4.74 4.19 7.92
C ALA A 59 3.68 3.88 9.00
N ALA A 60 4.10 3.17 10.05
CA ALA A 60 3.56 3.25 11.42
C ALA A 60 4.18 2.13 12.28
N SER A 61 5.29 2.47 12.92
CA SER A 61 6.18 1.54 13.63
C SER A 61 5.88 1.43 15.12
N GLU A 62 4.63 1.60 15.55
CA GLU A 62 4.28 1.50 16.98
C GLU A 62 3.15 0.49 17.23
N PRO A 63 3.26 -0.35 18.26
CA PRO A 63 2.28 -1.39 18.62
C PRO A 63 0.91 -0.85 19.11
N ASP A 64 0.69 0.46 18.99
CA ASP A 64 -0.58 1.13 19.27
C ASP A 64 -1.00 2.12 18.17
N ALA A 65 -0.37 2.01 17.01
CA ALA A 65 -0.75 2.83 15.86
C ALA A 65 -2.16 2.47 15.37
N LEU A 66 -2.92 3.49 14.98
CA LEU A 66 -4.23 3.33 14.36
C LEU A 66 -4.14 2.42 13.13
N LEU A 67 -5.13 1.54 12.99
CA LEU A 67 -5.27 0.70 11.81
C LEU A 67 -5.64 1.57 10.62
N THR A 68 -4.97 1.35 9.50
CA THR A 68 -5.33 1.96 8.22
C THR A 68 -6.68 1.41 7.73
N PRO A 69 -7.38 2.11 6.83
CA PRO A 69 -8.63 1.61 6.23
C PRO A 69 -8.48 0.20 5.64
N ARG A 70 -7.34 -0.07 4.99
CA ARG A 70 -7.08 -1.38 4.40
C ARG A 70 -6.83 -2.47 5.44
N GLU A 71 -6.16 -2.16 6.54
CA GLU A 71 -5.98 -3.08 7.66
C GLU A 71 -7.32 -3.37 8.36
N MET A 72 -8.22 -2.40 8.45
CA MET A 72 -9.59 -2.60 8.97
C MET A 72 -10.41 -3.52 8.05
N GLU A 73 -10.34 -3.35 6.73
CA GLU A 73 -10.97 -4.26 5.77
C GLU A 73 -10.45 -5.69 5.90
N VAL A 74 -9.12 -5.84 6.01
CA VAL A 74 -8.47 -7.15 6.20
C VAL A 74 -8.89 -7.78 7.54
N LEU A 75 -8.91 -7.01 8.63
CA LEU A 75 -9.36 -7.46 9.95
C LEU A 75 -10.83 -7.89 9.92
N GLY A 76 -11.70 -7.14 9.25
CA GLY A 76 -13.11 -7.50 9.07
C GLY A 76 -13.26 -8.84 8.33
N ALA A 77 -12.55 -9.00 7.22
CA ALA A 77 -12.58 -10.26 6.47
C ALA A 77 -12.00 -11.44 7.27
N ILE A 78 -11.01 -11.19 8.13
CA ILE A 78 -10.51 -12.17 9.10
C ILE A 78 -11.62 -12.57 10.10
N GLY A 79 -12.38 -11.61 10.63
CA GLY A 79 -13.51 -11.85 11.53
C GLY A 79 -14.64 -12.67 10.88
N GLU A 80 -14.82 -12.52 9.57
CA GLU A 80 -15.72 -13.33 8.76
C GLU A 80 -15.17 -14.75 8.45
N GLY A 81 -13.97 -15.11 8.90
CA GLY A 81 -13.35 -16.43 8.68
C GLY A 81 -12.64 -16.59 7.33
N HIS A 82 -12.38 -15.51 6.58
CA HIS A 82 -11.70 -15.61 5.29
C HIS A 82 -10.22 -15.98 5.44
N THR A 83 -9.76 -16.91 4.58
CA THR A 83 -8.34 -17.19 4.37
C THR A 83 -7.65 -16.04 3.62
N ASN A 84 -6.34 -15.89 3.74
CA ASN A 84 -5.61 -14.83 3.03
C ASN A 84 -5.83 -14.90 1.49
N LYS A 85 -6.01 -16.11 0.94
CA LYS A 85 -6.33 -16.29 -0.49
C LYS A 85 -7.75 -15.80 -0.83
N ALA A 86 -8.71 -16.00 0.07
CA ALA A 86 -10.06 -15.50 -0.11
C ALA A 86 -10.12 -13.97 0.06
N ILE A 87 -9.38 -13.41 1.03
CA ILE A 87 -9.22 -11.96 1.22
C ILE A 87 -8.61 -11.32 -0.03
N ALA A 88 -7.56 -11.93 -0.60
CA ALA A 88 -6.91 -11.45 -1.83
C ALA A 88 -7.91 -11.31 -2.98
N ARG A 89 -8.75 -12.34 -3.18
CA ARG A 89 -9.82 -12.33 -4.19
C ARG A 89 -10.90 -11.28 -3.89
N LYS A 90 -11.36 -11.20 -2.64
CA LYS A 90 -12.40 -10.25 -2.20
C LYS A 90 -11.95 -8.80 -2.39
N LEU A 91 -10.69 -8.53 -2.12
CA LEU A 91 -10.12 -7.17 -2.13
C LEU A 91 -9.40 -6.80 -3.44
N GLY A 92 -9.38 -7.68 -4.44
CA GLY A 92 -8.75 -7.44 -5.74
C GLY A 92 -7.24 -7.22 -5.69
N ILE A 93 -6.53 -7.83 -4.74
CA ILE A 93 -5.08 -7.66 -4.54
C ILE A 93 -4.35 -9.01 -4.49
N SER A 94 -3.02 -8.97 -4.60
CA SER A 94 -2.20 -10.18 -4.56
C SER A 94 -2.23 -10.85 -3.17
N LEU A 95 -2.02 -12.17 -3.14
CA LEU A 95 -1.85 -12.91 -1.87
C LEU A 95 -0.66 -12.37 -1.05
N HIS A 96 0.40 -11.91 -1.74
CA HIS A 96 1.56 -11.32 -1.11
C HIS A 96 1.18 -10.03 -0.36
N THR A 97 0.44 -9.15 -1.03
CA THR A 97 -0.08 -7.90 -0.46
C THR A 97 -0.97 -8.15 0.76
N VAL A 98 -1.83 -9.18 0.71
CA VAL A 98 -2.63 -9.55 1.88
C VAL A 98 -1.75 -10.02 3.04
N LYS A 99 -0.73 -10.84 2.80
CA LYS A 99 0.18 -11.29 3.86
C LYS A 99 0.85 -10.11 4.56
N PHE A 100 1.28 -9.10 3.80
CA PHE A 100 1.84 -7.87 4.37
C PHE A 100 0.84 -7.10 5.22
N HIS A 101 -0.40 -6.89 4.75
CA HIS A 101 -1.42 -6.24 5.58
C HIS A 101 -1.70 -7.01 6.87
N VAL A 102 -1.75 -8.35 6.80
CA VAL A 102 -1.95 -9.20 7.98
C VAL A 102 -0.79 -9.06 8.98
N GLU A 103 0.45 -9.04 8.50
CA GLU A 103 1.63 -8.87 9.35
C GLU A 103 1.69 -7.48 9.99
N SER A 104 1.42 -6.42 9.21
CA SER A 104 1.33 -5.05 9.72
C SER A 104 0.21 -4.91 10.75
N LEU A 105 -0.98 -5.43 10.44
CA LEU A 105 -2.12 -5.50 11.35
C LEU A 105 -1.75 -6.21 12.66
N PHE A 106 -1.10 -7.37 12.58
CA PHE A 106 -0.69 -8.13 13.76
C PHE A 106 0.32 -7.34 14.59
N ARG A 107 1.31 -6.72 13.96
CA ARG A 107 2.29 -5.87 14.64
C ARG A 107 1.63 -4.69 15.35
N LYS A 108 0.71 -3.98 14.69
CA LYS A 108 -0.03 -2.83 15.26
C LYS A 108 -1.00 -3.20 16.37
N LEU A 109 -1.50 -4.43 16.37
CA LEU A 109 -2.31 -4.98 17.46
C LEU A 109 -1.43 -5.65 18.54
N GLY A 110 -0.12 -5.82 18.29
CA GLY A 110 0.75 -6.65 19.12
C GLY A 110 0.28 -8.12 19.20
N ALA A 111 -0.42 -8.61 18.18
CA ALA A 111 -0.92 -9.98 18.10
C ALA A 111 0.10 -10.90 17.42
N ARG A 112 0.11 -12.18 17.79
CA ARG A 112 0.92 -13.22 17.15
C ARG A 112 0.07 -14.17 16.34
N THR A 113 -1.23 -14.23 16.62
CA THR A 113 -2.18 -15.11 15.94
C THR A 113 -3.38 -14.34 15.42
N ARG A 114 -4.06 -14.95 14.44
CA ARG A 114 -5.31 -14.41 13.87
C ARG A 114 -6.40 -14.22 14.94
N THR A 115 -6.50 -15.17 15.86
CA THR A 115 -7.46 -15.11 16.98
C THR A 115 -7.09 -14.02 17.97
N GLU A 116 -5.80 -13.90 18.33
CA GLU A 116 -5.33 -12.80 19.18
C GLU A 116 -5.59 -11.43 18.54
N ALA A 117 -5.40 -11.28 17.23
CA ALA A 117 -5.68 -10.03 16.54
C ALA A 117 -7.15 -9.64 16.64
N LEU A 118 -8.08 -10.59 16.51
CA LEU A 118 -9.50 -10.33 16.68
C LEU A 118 -9.86 -9.96 18.13
N ALA A 119 -9.30 -10.67 19.11
CA ALA A 119 -9.53 -10.39 20.52
C ALA A 119 -9.06 -8.97 20.89
N LYS A 120 -7.82 -8.61 20.53
CA LYS A 120 -7.25 -7.30 20.81
C LYS A 120 -7.95 -6.16 20.08
N ALA A 121 -8.41 -6.39 18.85
CA ALA A 121 -9.19 -5.39 18.14
C ALA A 121 -10.58 -5.18 18.78
N ALA A 122 -11.18 -6.23 19.34
CA ALA A 122 -12.43 -6.12 20.08
C ALA A 122 -12.24 -5.34 21.38
N GLU A 123 -11.16 -5.59 22.13
CA GLU A 123 -10.79 -4.84 23.34
C GLU A 123 -10.66 -3.33 23.05
N ARG A 124 -9.90 -2.96 22.02
CA ARG A 124 -9.71 -1.55 21.61
C ARG A 124 -11.01 -0.84 21.19
N ARG A 125 -12.00 -1.57 20.67
CA ARG A 125 -13.30 -0.99 20.28
C ARG A 125 -14.14 -0.60 21.50
N VAL A 126 -13.90 -1.19 22.66
CA VAL A 126 -14.59 -0.85 23.91
C VAL A 126 -14.00 0.43 24.54
N GLU A 127 -12.80 0.83 24.13
CA GLU A 127 -12.07 1.99 24.67
C GLU A 127 -12.25 3.29 23.84
N LEU A 128 -12.95 3.23 22.70
CA LEU A 128 -13.23 4.37 21.80
C LEU A 128 -14.67 4.89 21.95
#